data_AF-A0A3E0QS77-F1
#
_entry.id   AF-A0A3E0QS77-F1
#
_cell.length_a   1.000
_cell.length_b   1.000
_cell.length_c   1.000
_cell.angle_alpha   90.00
_cell.angle_beta   90.00
_cell.angle_gamma   90.00
#
_symmetry.space_group_name_H-M   'P 1'
#
loop_
_entity.id
_entity.type
_entity.pdbx_description
1 polymer ?
#
loop_
_entity_poly.entity_id
_entity_poly.type
_entity_poly.pdbx_seq_one_letter_code
_entity_poly.pdbx_strand_id
1 'polypeptide(L)'
;GSFTEVDADGAAVEGGIVKEDAQFLGTNLKTKKAQGELAKTAMGSTTTFDAKKSFGKDYNVAGLLGVTDAQLEASTGSFEFKLTNISRMEPAELNQEFFDKVYGEGAVTSEEEMRARMKEEAERMYQNEADKYFLNTIAFLKKWMQTSGEKPLTAEEVEADWEKTEKGLRYQLIENAVITAAEIKVSREDLLDHTVGMVKAQFQQYGQQVMDDEMLKGIAENALKNEEEVRRISDQVYNAKLLAHYKESFKVEEKEVTYDDFIKLVTEKA
;
A
#
# COMPACT_ATOMS: atom_id res chain seq x y z
N GLY A 1 10.29 -20.01 -24.96
CA GLY A 1 10.00 -21.21 -25.77
C GLY A 1 9.19 -20.80 -26.97
N SER A 2 8.85 -21.74 -27.84
CA SER A 2 7.95 -21.48 -28.95
C SER A 2 6.71 -22.37 -28.84
N PHE A 3 5.55 -21.82 -29.21
CA PHE A 3 4.31 -22.57 -29.37
C PHE A 3 3.98 -22.70 -30.86
N THR A 4 3.56 -23.89 -31.26
CA THR A 4 3.06 -24.17 -32.61
C THR A 4 1.72 -24.88 -32.49
N GLU A 5 0.70 -24.37 -33.16
CA GLU A 5 -0.59 -25.03 -33.26
C GLU A 5 -0.46 -26.37 -33.98
N VAL A 6 -1.05 -27.42 -33.37
CA VAL A 6 -1.00 -28.78 -33.91
C VAL A 6 -2.41 -29.35 -34.08
N ASP A 7 -2.54 -30.25 -35.05
CA ASP A 7 -3.77 -31.01 -35.28
C ASP A 7 -3.94 -32.20 -34.32
N ALA A 8 -4.96 -33.03 -34.57
CA ALA A 8 -5.26 -34.20 -33.74
C ALA A 8 -4.17 -35.29 -33.80
N ASP A 9 -3.37 -35.32 -34.86
CA ASP A 9 -2.27 -36.25 -35.06
C ASP A 9 -0.93 -35.69 -34.52
N GLY A 10 -0.95 -34.45 -34.02
CA GLY A 10 0.22 -33.75 -33.49
C GLY A 10 1.09 -33.11 -34.58
N ALA A 11 0.61 -33.03 -35.83
CA ALA A 11 1.30 -32.34 -36.90
C ALA A 11 1.01 -30.84 -36.86
N ALA A 12 1.97 -30.02 -37.26
CA ALA A 12 1.80 -28.56 -37.31
C ALA A 12 0.70 -28.18 -38.32
N VAL A 13 -0.18 -27.27 -37.92
CA VAL A 13 -1.25 -26.77 -38.79
C VAL A 13 -0.68 -25.76 -39.79
N GLU A 14 -0.89 -25.99 -41.09
CA GLU A 14 -0.44 -25.06 -42.14
C GLU A 14 -1.16 -23.71 -41.99
N GLY A 15 -0.39 -22.63 -41.82
CA GLY A 15 -0.94 -21.30 -41.53
C GLY A 15 -1.54 -21.13 -40.13
N GLY A 16 -1.34 -22.11 -39.24
CA GLY A 16 -1.78 -22.06 -37.85
C GLY A 16 -1.00 -21.06 -36.99
N ILE A 17 -1.42 -20.92 -35.73
CA ILE A 17 -0.82 -20.01 -34.78
C ILE A 17 0.60 -20.49 -34.42
N VAL A 18 1.58 -19.59 -34.58
CA VAL A 18 2.95 -19.79 -34.13
C VAL A 18 3.36 -18.61 -33.27
N LYS A 19 3.83 -18.88 -32.06
CA LYS A 19 4.33 -17.87 -31.14
C LYS A 19 5.76 -18.19 -30.72
N GLU A 20 6.69 -17.38 -31.19
CA GLU A 20 8.07 -17.36 -30.72
C GLU A 20 8.21 -16.56 -29.41
N ASP A 21 9.25 -16.87 -28.65
CA ASP A 21 9.62 -16.21 -27.40
C ASP A 21 8.51 -16.16 -26.33
N ALA A 22 7.62 -17.15 -26.33
CA ALA A 22 6.61 -17.32 -25.30
C ALA A 22 7.27 -17.65 -23.95
N GLN A 23 6.80 -16.99 -22.90
CA GLN A 23 7.24 -17.17 -21.52
C GLN A 23 6.02 -17.30 -20.62
N PHE A 24 6.04 -18.30 -19.75
CA PHE A 24 5.02 -18.51 -18.72
C PHE A 24 5.66 -19.15 -17.49
N LEU A 25 5.08 -18.93 -16.32
CA LEU A 25 5.50 -19.62 -15.11
C LEU A 25 4.85 -20.98 -15.05
N GLY A 26 5.59 -22.00 -14.57
CA GLY A 26 5.01 -23.33 -14.38
C GLY A 26 3.74 -23.30 -13.53
N THR A 27 3.65 -22.39 -12.56
CA THR A 27 2.47 -22.16 -11.71
C THR A 27 1.21 -21.73 -12.48
N ASN A 28 1.33 -21.27 -13.72
CA ASN A 28 0.18 -20.99 -14.60
C ASN A 28 -0.50 -22.28 -15.10
N LEU A 29 0.14 -23.45 -14.97
CA LEU A 29 -0.48 -24.73 -15.28
C LEU A 29 -1.47 -25.16 -14.20
N LYS A 30 -2.59 -25.75 -14.63
CA LYS A 30 -3.75 -26.07 -13.80
C LYS A 30 -3.48 -27.08 -12.68
N THR A 31 -2.58 -28.04 -12.90
CA THR A 31 -2.38 -29.17 -11.97
C THR A 31 -0.95 -29.22 -11.44
N LYS A 32 -0.78 -29.62 -10.18
CA LYS A 32 0.54 -29.88 -9.56
C LYS A 32 1.34 -30.94 -10.31
N LYS A 33 0.67 -31.93 -10.91
CA LYS A 33 1.30 -32.95 -11.75
C LYS A 33 1.94 -32.31 -13.00
N ALA A 34 1.18 -31.52 -13.75
CA ALA A 34 1.70 -30.84 -14.95
C ALA A 34 2.83 -29.86 -14.60
N GLN A 35 2.74 -29.15 -13.47
CA GLN A 35 3.82 -28.31 -12.94
C GLN A 35 5.10 -29.12 -12.70
N GLY A 36 4.98 -30.28 -12.05
CA GLY A 36 6.12 -31.16 -11.76
C GLY A 36 6.70 -31.86 -12.99
N GLU A 37 5.87 -32.16 -13.99
CA GLU A 37 6.32 -32.70 -15.28
C GLU A 37 7.10 -31.64 -16.07
N LEU A 38 6.57 -30.42 -16.20
CA LEU A 38 7.25 -29.31 -16.87
C LEU A 38 8.60 -28.98 -16.20
N ALA A 39 8.68 -29.06 -14.87
CA ALA A 39 9.93 -28.82 -14.14
C ALA A 39 11.03 -29.86 -14.42
N LYS A 40 10.67 -31.05 -14.91
CA LYS A 40 11.60 -32.13 -15.27
C LYS A 40 11.94 -32.15 -16.76
N THR A 41 11.26 -31.33 -17.56
CA THR A 41 11.44 -31.23 -19.00
C THR A 41 12.83 -30.72 -19.34
N ALA A 42 13.52 -31.42 -20.25
CA ALA A 42 14.86 -31.03 -20.69
C ALA A 42 14.79 -29.90 -21.71
N MET A 43 15.83 -29.05 -21.74
CA MET A 43 15.96 -28.02 -22.77
C MET A 43 15.95 -28.65 -24.16
N GLY A 44 15.20 -28.08 -25.09
CA GLY A 44 15.02 -28.55 -26.45
C GLY A 44 13.89 -29.56 -26.66
N SER A 45 13.34 -30.13 -25.58
CA SER A 45 12.19 -31.05 -25.70
C SER A 45 10.88 -30.31 -25.96
N THR A 46 9.91 -31.05 -26.51
CA THR A 46 8.57 -30.56 -26.80
C THR A 46 7.53 -31.16 -25.87
N THR A 47 6.44 -30.44 -25.63
CA THR A 47 5.30 -30.89 -24.82
C THR A 47 4.03 -30.24 -25.34
N THR A 48 2.97 -31.03 -25.54
CA THR A 48 1.69 -30.51 -26.01
C THR A 48 0.85 -29.96 -24.86
N PHE A 49 0.29 -28.78 -25.05
CA PHE A 49 -0.65 -28.14 -24.14
C PHE A 49 -1.99 -27.86 -24.82
N ASP A 50 -3.08 -28.13 -24.10
CA ASP A 50 -4.43 -27.72 -24.49
C ASP A 50 -4.72 -26.37 -23.84
N ALA A 51 -5.05 -25.36 -24.66
CA ALA A 51 -5.26 -23.98 -24.21
C ALA A 51 -6.33 -23.85 -23.12
N LYS A 52 -7.34 -24.73 -23.09
CA LYS A 52 -8.44 -24.69 -22.12
C LYS A 52 -8.19 -25.59 -20.91
N LYS A 53 -7.45 -26.69 -21.09
CA LYS A 53 -7.27 -27.72 -20.04
C LYS A 53 -5.96 -27.60 -19.28
N SER A 54 -4.89 -27.15 -19.94
CA SER A 54 -3.54 -27.16 -19.36
C SER A 54 -3.28 -25.98 -18.43
N PHE A 55 -3.89 -24.83 -18.68
CA PHE A 55 -3.68 -23.59 -17.91
C PHE A 55 -4.79 -23.36 -16.86
N GLY A 56 -4.47 -22.57 -15.83
CA GLY A 56 -5.44 -22.11 -14.85
C GLY A 56 -6.57 -21.30 -15.49
N LYS A 57 -7.77 -21.33 -14.89
CA LYS A 57 -8.99 -20.74 -15.47
C LYS A 57 -8.85 -19.25 -15.81
N ASP A 58 -8.11 -18.51 -14.99
CA ASP A 58 -7.95 -17.06 -15.12
C ASP A 58 -6.66 -16.66 -15.88
N TYR A 59 -5.94 -17.63 -16.44
CA TYR A 59 -4.71 -17.36 -17.17
C TYR A 59 -5.00 -16.96 -18.61
N ASN A 60 -4.43 -15.82 -19.05
CA ASN A 60 -4.61 -15.30 -20.39
C ASN A 60 -3.74 -16.05 -21.42
N VAL A 61 -4.24 -17.18 -21.92
CA VAL A 61 -3.56 -17.98 -22.95
C VAL A 61 -3.51 -17.27 -24.30
N ALA A 62 -4.54 -16.50 -24.67
CA ALA A 62 -4.54 -15.71 -25.90
C ALA A 62 -3.39 -14.68 -25.91
N GLY A 63 -3.20 -14.00 -24.77
CA GLY A 63 -2.06 -13.10 -24.54
C GLY A 63 -0.71 -13.81 -24.58
N LEU A 64 -0.60 -15.01 -23.99
CA LEU A 64 0.62 -15.84 -24.08
C LEU A 64 0.99 -16.15 -25.54
N LEU A 65 -0.02 -16.51 -26.35
CA LEU A 65 0.13 -16.85 -27.76
C LEU A 65 0.21 -15.62 -28.68
N GLY A 66 -0.05 -14.42 -28.17
CA GLY A 66 -0.04 -13.18 -28.96
C GLY A 66 -1.20 -13.08 -29.96
N VAL A 67 -2.34 -13.70 -29.67
CA VAL A 67 -3.54 -13.73 -30.53
C VAL A 67 -4.75 -13.16 -29.78
N THR A 68 -5.83 -12.91 -30.51
CA THR A 68 -7.14 -12.56 -29.91
C THR A 68 -7.87 -13.81 -29.42
N ASP A 69 -8.81 -13.66 -28.48
CA ASP A 69 -9.64 -14.77 -28.00
C ASP A 69 -10.42 -15.44 -29.15
N ALA A 70 -10.91 -14.66 -30.13
CA ALA A 70 -11.60 -15.18 -31.30
C ALA A 70 -10.70 -16.07 -32.18
N GLN A 71 -9.43 -15.69 -32.36
CA GLN A 71 -8.45 -16.51 -33.08
C GLN A 71 -8.13 -17.79 -32.31
N LEU A 72 -8.00 -17.71 -30.98
CA LEU A 72 -7.77 -18.88 -30.14
C LEU A 72 -8.97 -19.85 -30.15
N GLU A 73 -10.20 -19.32 -30.15
CA GLU A 73 -11.41 -20.14 -30.27
C GLU A 73 -11.56 -20.83 -31.62
N ALA A 74 -11.06 -20.21 -32.69
CA ALA A 74 -11.05 -20.77 -34.04
C ALA A 74 -9.90 -21.77 -34.29
N SER A 75 -8.92 -21.84 -33.39
CA SER A 75 -7.78 -22.77 -33.46
C SER A 75 -8.17 -24.21 -33.07
N THR A 76 -7.27 -25.16 -33.27
CA THR A 76 -7.42 -26.53 -32.74
C THR A 76 -7.44 -26.58 -31.20
N GLY A 77 -6.99 -25.51 -30.55
CA GLY A 77 -6.83 -25.42 -29.10
C GLY A 77 -5.66 -26.26 -28.55
N SER A 78 -4.90 -26.95 -29.40
CA SER A 78 -3.76 -27.79 -29.03
C SER A 78 -2.47 -27.21 -29.60
N PHE A 79 -1.47 -27.05 -28.74
CA PHE A 79 -0.22 -26.40 -29.10
C PHE A 79 0.97 -27.22 -28.62
N GLU A 80 1.90 -27.52 -29.52
CA GLU A 80 3.22 -28.02 -29.14
C GLU A 80 4.05 -26.87 -28.60
N PHE A 81 4.55 -27.00 -27.37
CA PHE A 81 5.52 -26.09 -26.78
C PHE A 81 6.92 -26.68 -26.86
N LYS A 82 7.85 -25.96 -27.49
CA LYS A 82 9.27 -26.28 -27.47
C LYS A 82 10.00 -25.45 -26.43
N LEU A 83 10.63 -26.12 -25.46
CA LEU A 83 11.37 -25.45 -24.40
C LEU A 83 12.74 -24.99 -24.91
N THR A 84 12.96 -23.69 -25.05
CA THR A 84 14.23 -23.11 -25.53
C THR A 84 15.06 -22.42 -24.44
N ASN A 85 14.42 -21.97 -23.37
CA ASN A 85 15.08 -21.25 -22.27
C ASN A 85 14.35 -21.52 -20.95
N ILE A 86 15.12 -21.61 -19.86
CA ILE A 86 14.62 -21.74 -18.48
C ILE A 86 15.24 -20.59 -17.68
N SER A 87 14.41 -19.66 -17.21
CA SER A 87 14.81 -18.63 -16.25
C SER A 87 14.41 -19.06 -14.84
N ARG A 88 15.28 -18.80 -13.86
CA ARG A 88 15.02 -19.06 -12.43
C ARG A 88 15.23 -17.77 -11.66
N MET A 89 14.28 -17.45 -10.79
CA MET A 89 14.47 -16.42 -9.77
C MET A 89 15.11 -17.09 -8.55
N GLU A 90 16.29 -16.63 -8.18
CA GLU A 90 16.95 -17.01 -6.94
C GLU A 90 16.92 -15.81 -5.99
N PRO A 91 16.64 -16.00 -4.69
CA PRO A 91 16.78 -14.93 -3.71
C PRO A 91 18.18 -14.34 -3.80
N ALA A 92 18.26 -13.01 -3.89
CA ALA A 92 19.54 -12.34 -3.82
C ALA A 92 20.17 -12.55 -2.43
N GLU A 93 21.49 -12.68 -2.39
CA GLU A 93 22.22 -12.66 -1.13
C GLU A 93 22.06 -11.29 -0.46
N LEU A 94 21.87 -11.27 0.86
CA LEU A 94 21.77 -10.04 1.65
C LEU A 94 23.17 -9.44 1.85
N ASN A 95 23.70 -8.82 0.79
CA ASN A 95 25.02 -8.19 0.74
C ASN A 95 24.90 -6.72 0.31
N GLN A 96 26.04 -6.03 0.24
CA GLN A 96 26.08 -4.60 -0.11
C GLN A 96 25.42 -4.30 -1.46
N GLU A 97 25.62 -5.15 -2.47
CA GLU A 97 24.99 -4.96 -3.79
C GLU A 97 23.46 -5.01 -3.70
N PHE A 98 22.92 -5.91 -2.87
CA PHE A 98 21.49 -5.97 -2.61
C PHE A 98 20.99 -4.73 -1.85
N PHE A 99 21.70 -4.30 -0.81
CA PHE A 99 21.32 -3.12 -0.03
C PHE A 99 21.32 -1.85 -0.89
N ASP A 100 22.36 -1.66 -1.71
CA ASP A 100 22.49 -0.51 -2.61
C ASP A 100 21.40 -0.51 -3.69
N LYS A 101 20.96 -1.68 -4.16
CA LYS A 101 19.84 -1.80 -5.11
C LYS A 101 18.48 -1.44 -4.48
N VAL A 102 18.29 -1.71 -3.19
CA VAL A 102 17.02 -1.47 -2.50
C VAL A 102 16.95 -0.03 -1.98
N TYR A 103 18.01 0.46 -1.34
CA TYR A 103 18.02 1.74 -0.62
C TYR A 103 18.88 2.83 -1.25
N GLY A 104 19.68 2.49 -2.27
CA GLY A 104 20.68 3.38 -2.86
C GLY A 104 22.06 3.20 -2.24
N GLU A 105 23.09 3.59 -2.99
CA GLU A 105 24.50 3.36 -2.64
C GLU A 105 24.85 3.96 -1.27
N GLY A 106 25.32 3.11 -0.35
CA GLY A 106 25.79 3.52 0.98
C GLY A 106 24.70 3.93 1.96
N ALA A 107 23.41 3.79 1.60
CA ALA A 107 22.29 4.12 2.50
C ALA A 107 22.09 3.08 3.63
N VAL A 108 22.46 1.82 3.36
CA VAL A 108 22.39 0.68 4.29
C VAL A 108 23.62 -0.20 4.05
N THR A 109 24.29 -0.62 5.13
CA THR A 109 25.56 -1.36 5.04
C THR A 109 25.53 -2.76 5.64
N SER A 110 24.43 -3.13 6.29
CA SER A 110 24.27 -4.43 6.92
C SER A 110 22.83 -4.90 6.93
N GLU A 111 22.64 -6.21 7.14
CA GLU A 111 21.31 -6.78 7.34
C GLU A 111 20.61 -6.19 8.56
N GLU A 112 21.36 -5.88 9.63
CA GLU A 112 20.81 -5.27 10.84
C GLU A 112 20.26 -3.87 10.55
N GLU A 113 21.03 -3.03 9.85
CA GLU A 113 20.58 -1.71 9.40
C GLU A 113 19.40 -1.81 8.44
N MET A 114 19.42 -2.78 7.52
CA MET A 114 18.29 -3.03 6.62
C MET A 114 17.02 -3.34 7.41
N ARG A 115 17.08 -4.26 8.37
CA ARG A 115 15.94 -4.64 9.20
C ARG A 115 15.45 -3.48 10.05
N ALA A 116 16.35 -2.67 10.60
CA ALA A 116 16.01 -1.47 11.34
C ALA A 116 15.28 -0.45 10.45
N ARG A 117 15.76 -0.22 9.22
CA ARG A 117 15.09 0.64 8.22
C ARG A 117 13.70 0.13 7.88
N MET A 118 13.57 -1.17 7.60
CA MET A 118 12.25 -1.77 7.33
C MET A 118 11.29 -1.62 8.50
N LYS A 119 11.78 -1.76 9.75
CA LYS A 119 10.98 -1.54 10.96
C LYS A 119 10.53 -0.08 11.05
N GLU A 120 11.44 0.87 10.92
CA GLU A 120 11.14 2.31 10.95
C GLU A 120 10.14 2.70 9.85
N GLU A 121 10.31 2.17 8.64
CA GLU A 121 9.40 2.40 7.51
C GLU A 121 8.00 1.86 7.81
N ALA A 122 7.91 0.64 8.34
CA ALA A 122 6.64 0.03 8.73
C ALA A 122 5.97 0.80 9.88
N GLU A 123 6.72 1.21 10.90
CA GLU A 123 6.20 2.01 12.02
C GLU A 123 5.65 3.35 11.54
N ARG A 124 6.38 4.03 10.66
CA ARG A 124 5.95 5.30 10.06
C ARG A 124 4.66 5.15 9.25
N MET A 125 4.44 4.01 8.59
CA MET A 125 3.18 3.76 7.87
C MET A 125 1.96 3.70 8.79
N TYR A 126 2.14 3.31 10.06
CA TYR A 126 1.06 3.16 11.04
C TYR A 126 1.05 4.24 12.13
N GLN A 127 1.97 5.21 12.04
CA GLN A 127 2.10 6.29 13.02
C GLN A 127 0.81 7.11 13.13
N ASN A 128 0.13 7.37 12.01
CA ASN A 128 -1.12 8.12 11.99
C ASN A 128 -2.24 7.38 12.75
N GLU A 129 -2.35 6.07 12.58
CA GLU A 129 -3.31 5.22 13.26
C GLU A 129 -3.00 5.13 14.76
N ALA A 130 -1.71 5.02 15.12
CA ALA A 130 -1.26 5.05 16.50
C ALA A 130 -1.56 6.40 17.19
N ASP A 131 -1.33 7.51 16.50
CA ASP A 131 -1.58 8.86 17.00
C ASP A 131 -3.08 9.13 17.16
N LYS A 132 -3.90 8.69 16.20
CA LYS A 132 -5.37 8.70 16.33
C LYS A 132 -5.83 7.87 17.52
N TYR A 133 -5.27 6.67 17.70
CA TYR A 133 -5.60 5.83 18.85
C TYR A 133 -5.25 6.49 20.18
N PHE A 134 -4.08 7.14 20.25
CA PHE A 134 -3.64 7.91 21.42
C PHE A 134 -4.60 9.09 21.71
N LEU A 135 -4.93 9.89 20.70
CA LEU A 135 -5.91 10.99 20.82
C LEU A 135 -7.28 10.48 21.27
N ASN A 136 -7.77 9.37 20.69
CA ASN A 136 -9.03 8.75 21.09
C ASN A 136 -8.98 8.23 22.54
N THR A 137 -7.81 7.80 23.00
CA THR A 137 -7.60 7.36 24.38
C THR A 137 -7.57 8.54 25.36
N ILE A 138 -7.03 9.70 24.98
CA ILE A 138 -7.17 10.94 25.76
C ILE A 138 -8.63 11.39 25.76
N ALA A 139 -9.29 11.28 24.60
CA ALA A 139 -10.71 11.53 24.42
C ALA A 139 -11.60 10.41 24.99
N PHE A 140 -11.15 9.59 25.95
CA PHE A 140 -11.92 8.54 26.65
C PHE A 140 -13.29 9.00 27.22
N LEU A 141 -13.57 10.31 27.23
CA LEU A 141 -14.93 10.87 27.31
C LEU A 141 -15.89 10.34 26.22
N LYS A 142 -15.44 10.15 24.96
CA LYS A 142 -16.23 9.54 23.86
C LYS A 142 -16.60 8.08 24.15
N LYS A 143 -15.70 7.27 24.73
CA LYS A 143 -15.96 5.83 25.03
C LYS A 143 -16.74 5.61 26.33
N TRP A 144 -16.54 6.44 27.36
CA TRP A 144 -17.41 6.47 28.55
C TRP A 144 -18.89 6.64 28.18
N MET A 145 -19.17 7.36 27.09
CA MET A 145 -20.52 7.65 26.62
C MET A 145 -21.23 6.54 25.85
N GLN A 146 -20.52 5.66 25.14
CA GLN A 146 -21.15 4.47 24.54
C GLN A 146 -21.76 3.55 25.61
N THR A 147 -21.22 3.60 26.82
CA THR A 147 -21.63 2.77 27.97
C THR A 147 -22.44 3.50 29.03
N SER A 148 -22.52 4.84 29.02
CA SER A 148 -23.24 5.62 30.05
C SER A 148 -24.70 5.94 29.68
N GLY A 149 -25.20 5.45 28.54
CA GLY A 149 -26.58 5.65 28.07
C GLY A 149 -27.31 4.31 27.88
N GLU A 150 -28.65 4.33 27.96
CA GLU A 150 -29.49 3.12 27.89
C GLU A 150 -29.45 2.40 26.52
N LYS A 151 -28.89 3.03 25.48
CA LYS A 151 -28.69 2.42 24.14
C LYS A 151 -27.29 2.74 23.61
N PRO A 152 -26.51 1.73 23.20
CA PRO A 152 -25.26 1.94 22.46
C PRO A 152 -25.56 2.60 21.11
N LEU A 153 -24.85 3.69 20.79
CA LEU A 153 -24.90 4.36 19.49
C LEU A 153 -23.82 3.80 18.55
N THR A 154 -24.08 3.82 17.24
CA THR A 154 -23.07 3.46 16.23
C THR A 154 -22.05 4.60 16.04
N ALA A 155 -20.85 4.30 15.54
CA ALA A 155 -19.78 5.30 15.37
C ALA A 155 -20.19 6.48 14.45
N GLU A 156 -20.99 6.20 13.42
CA GLU A 156 -21.51 7.20 12.48
C GLU A 156 -22.56 8.13 13.12
N GLU A 157 -23.41 7.58 13.99
CA GLU A 157 -24.40 8.36 14.76
C GLU A 157 -23.74 9.21 15.84
N VAL A 158 -22.69 8.70 16.49
CA VAL A 158 -21.93 9.44 17.49
C VAL A 158 -21.27 10.67 16.87
N GLU A 159 -20.63 10.55 15.71
CA GLU A 159 -19.91 11.68 15.11
C GLU A 159 -20.87 12.79 14.63
N ALA A 160 -22.02 12.43 14.05
CA ALA A 160 -23.01 13.38 13.56
C ALA A 160 -23.74 14.15 14.69
N ASP A 161 -23.99 13.49 15.81
CA ASP A 161 -24.60 14.12 16.99
C ASP A 161 -23.57 14.83 17.89
N TRP A 162 -22.31 14.38 17.90
CA TRP A 162 -21.25 14.92 18.76
C TRP A 162 -21.09 16.44 18.61
N GLU A 163 -20.98 16.93 17.38
CA GLU A 163 -20.86 18.37 17.09
C GLU A 163 -22.07 19.19 17.53
N LYS A 164 -23.25 18.56 17.65
CA LYS A 164 -24.51 19.22 18.04
C LYS A 164 -24.81 19.09 19.53
N THR A 165 -24.02 18.33 20.27
CA THR A 165 -24.25 18.06 21.69
C THR A 165 -23.42 18.97 22.60
N GLU A 166 -23.90 19.14 23.84
CA GLU A 166 -23.17 19.81 24.94
C GLU A 166 -21.74 19.25 25.14
N LYS A 167 -21.50 18.01 24.72
CA LYS A 167 -20.27 17.28 24.97
C LYS A 167 -19.19 17.57 23.92
N GLY A 168 -19.56 17.74 22.65
CA GLY A 168 -18.67 18.31 21.64
C GLY A 168 -18.24 19.73 22.01
N LEU A 169 -19.19 20.54 22.50
CA LEU A 169 -18.89 21.88 23.01
C LEU A 169 -17.94 21.86 24.22
N ARG A 170 -18.13 20.93 25.18
CA ARG A 170 -17.20 20.75 26.31
C ARG A 170 -15.80 20.36 25.87
N TYR A 171 -15.68 19.48 24.87
CA TYR A 171 -14.37 19.10 24.34
C TYR A 171 -13.65 20.29 23.70
N GLN A 172 -14.36 21.03 22.86
CA GLN A 172 -13.84 22.25 22.25
C GLN A 172 -13.42 23.29 23.31
N LEU A 173 -14.15 23.39 24.43
CA LEU A 173 -13.76 24.24 25.57
C LEU A 173 -12.49 23.73 26.28
N ILE A 174 -12.31 22.41 26.42
CA ILE A 174 -11.10 21.83 27.01
C ILE A 174 -9.90 22.08 26.10
N GLU A 175 -10.02 21.83 24.80
CA GLU A 175 -8.95 22.12 23.83
C GLU A 175 -8.56 23.59 23.87
N ASN A 176 -9.54 24.50 23.84
CA ASN A 176 -9.28 25.93 23.96
C ASN A 176 -8.61 26.31 25.29
N ALA A 177 -9.00 25.67 26.40
CA ALA A 177 -8.36 25.89 27.69
C ALA A 177 -6.91 25.42 27.70
N VAL A 178 -6.62 24.26 27.10
CA VAL A 178 -5.25 23.74 26.94
C VAL A 178 -4.43 24.65 26.03
N ILE A 179 -4.95 25.04 24.86
CA ILE A 179 -4.29 25.98 23.94
C ILE A 179 -3.91 27.27 24.67
N THR A 180 -4.84 27.81 25.47
CA THR A 180 -4.61 29.05 26.22
C THR A 180 -3.57 28.85 27.32
N ALA A 181 -3.69 27.78 28.12
CA ALA A 181 -2.83 27.53 29.27
C ALA A 181 -1.38 27.16 28.87
N ALA A 182 -1.22 26.43 27.76
CA ALA A 182 0.06 26.04 27.20
C ALA A 182 0.60 27.05 26.18
N GLU A 183 -0.10 28.16 25.98
CA GLU A 183 0.24 29.22 25.01
C GLU A 183 0.52 28.70 23.59
N ILE A 184 -0.22 27.67 23.16
CA ILE A 184 -0.07 27.07 21.83
C ILE A 184 -0.49 28.10 20.78
N LYS A 185 0.43 28.46 19.90
CA LYS A 185 0.21 29.42 18.81
C LYS A 185 0.49 28.78 17.47
N VAL A 186 -0.35 29.09 16.49
CA VAL A 186 -0.12 28.78 15.08
C VAL A 186 0.41 30.04 14.41
N SER A 187 1.66 29.97 13.95
CA SER A 187 2.31 31.01 13.19
C SER A 187 2.12 30.81 11.69
N ARG A 188 2.42 31.85 10.90
CA ARG A 188 2.42 31.73 9.43
C ARG A 188 3.46 30.71 8.93
N GLU A 189 4.58 30.59 9.63
CA GLU A 189 5.64 29.62 9.33
C GLU A 189 5.12 28.20 9.53
N ASP A 190 4.44 27.93 10.66
CA ASP A 190 3.83 26.60 10.91
C ASP A 190 2.84 26.20 9.81
N LEU A 191 2.00 27.14 9.36
CA LEU A 191 1.06 26.91 8.27
C LEU A 191 1.80 26.60 6.97
N LEU A 192 2.86 27.36 6.66
CA LEU A 192 3.65 27.17 5.45
C LEU A 192 4.33 25.81 5.44
N ASP A 193 5.02 25.46 6.53
CA ASP A 193 5.77 24.20 6.65
C ASP A 193 4.83 22.99 6.56
N HIS A 194 3.69 23.02 7.25
CA HIS A 194 2.68 21.98 7.17
C HIS A 194 2.14 21.83 5.74
N THR A 195 1.86 22.95 5.07
CA THR A 195 1.33 22.94 3.69
C THR A 195 2.37 22.41 2.70
N VAL A 196 3.65 22.77 2.85
CA VAL A 196 4.75 22.21 2.04
C VAL A 196 4.82 20.69 2.23
N GLY A 197 4.70 20.21 3.46
CA GLY A 197 4.62 18.78 3.78
C GLY A 197 3.46 18.08 3.06
N MET A 198 2.27 18.68 3.07
CA MET A 198 1.10 18.16 2.36
C MET A 198 1.30 18.08 0.84
N VAL A 199 1.83 19.14 0.23
CA VAL A 199 2.13 19.17 -1.22
C VAL A 199 3.14 18.09 -1.58
N LYS A 200 4.21 17.95 -0.78
CA LYS A 200 5.22 16.90 -0.99
C LYS A 200 4.62 15.49 -0.92
N ALA A 201 3.77 15.23 0.07
CA ALA A 201 3.09 13.94 0.21
C ALA A 201 2.17 13.64 -0.98
N GLN A 202 1.46 14.65 -1.50
CA GLN A 202 0.60 14.49 -2.67
C GLN A 202 1.40 14.11 -3.93
N PHE A 203 2.54 14.76 -4.18
CA PHE A 203 3.40 14.44 -5.33
C PHE A 203 3.96 13.00 -5.23
N GLN A 204 4.41 12.61 -4.04
CA GLN A 204 4.89 11.25 -3.78
C GLN A 204 3.80 10.20 -4.04
N GLN A 205 2.55 10.48 -3.65
CA GLN A 205 1.41 9.59 -3.89
C GLN A 205 1.12 9.36 -5.38
N TYR A 206 1.33 10.37 -6.22
CA TYR A 206 1.15 10.26 -7.68
C TYR A 206 2.41 9.80 -8.43
N GLY A 207 3.47 9.41 -7.72
CA GLY A 207 4.73 8.96 -8.32
C GLY A 207 5.47 10.07 -9.07
N GLN A 208 5.16 11.34 -8.78
CA GLN A 208 5.83 12.48 -9.40
C GLN A 208 7.15 12.76 -8.67
N GLN A 209 8.19 13.18 -9.40
CA GLN A 209 9.42 13.64 -8.76
C GLN A 209 9.12 14.84 -7.86
N VAL A 210 9.68 14.82 -6.66
CA VAL A 210 9.56 15.94 -5.71
C VAL A 210 10.22 17.17 -6.33
N MET A 211 9.46 18.26 -6.41
CA MET A 211 9.94 19.55 -6.92
C MET A 211 10.97 20.15 -5.95
N ASP A 212 11.74 21.14 -6.41
CA ASP A 212 12.62 21.89 -5.50
C ASP A 212 11.83 22.64 -4.41
N ASP A 213 12.52 22.92 -3.30
CA ASP A 213 11.91 23.51 -2.11
C ASP A 213 11.31 24.91 -2.36
N GLU A 214 11.86 25.68 -3.31
CA GLU A 214 11.31 27.00 -3.65
C GLU A 214 9.98 26.89 -4.39
N MET A 215 9.85 25.95 -5.32
CA MET A 215 8.58 25.69 -6.00
C MET A 215 7.53 25.12 -5.04
N LEU A 216 7.92 24.21 -4.14
CA LEU A 216 7.01 23.70 -3.10
C LEU A 216 6.50 24.82 -2.19
N LYS A 217 7.39 25.70 -1.74
CA LYS A 217 7.01 26.88 -0.95
C LYS A 217 6.07 27.81 -1.72
N GLY A 218 6.33 28.07 -3.01
CA GLY A 218 5.45 28.90 -3.84
C GLY A 218 4.03 28.33 -3.99
N ILE A 219 3.91 27.00 -4.16
CA ILE A 219 2.60 26.33 -4.21
C ILE A 219 1.89 26.45 -2.85
N ALA A 220 2.61 26.19 -1.76
CA ALA A 220 2.07 26.28 -0.40
C ALA A 220 1.61 27.71 -0.06
N GLU A 221 2.40 28.72 -0.39
CA GLU A 221 2.03 30.13 -0.22
C GLU A 221 0.76 30.49 -0.99
N ASN A 222 0.60 29.96 -2.19
CA ASN A 222 -0.58 30.19 -3.01
C ASN A 222 -1.83 29.52 -2.44
N ALA A 223 -1.72 28.27 -1.96
CA ALA A 223 -2.80 27.58 -1.26
C ALA A 223 -3.27 28.38 -0.03
N LEU A 224 -2.31 28.92 0.72
CA LEU A 224 -2.55 29.75 1.89
C LEU A 224 -3.03 31.19 1.61
N LYS A 225 -3.41 31.52 0.36
CA LYS A 225 -4.19 32.73 0.02
C LYS A 225 -5.69 32.49 0.09
N ASN A 226 -6.14 31.24 0.05
CA ASN A 226 -7.54 30.88 0.20
C ASN A 226 -7.89 30.80 1.69
N GLU A 227 -8.81 31.65 2.15
CA GLU A 227 -9.21 31.72 3.57
C GLU A 227 -9.80 30.41 4.11
N GLU A 228 -10.56 29.68 3.28
CA GLU A 228 -11.12 28.38 3.66
C GLU A 228 -10.00 27.36 3.90
N GLU A 229 -9.01 27.37 3.02
CA GLU A 229 -7.86 26.48 3.09
C GLU A 229 -6.94 26.83 4.27
N VAL A 230 -6.73 28.12 4.52
CA VAL A 230 -6.01 28.60 5.71
C VAL A 230 -6.69 28.14 6.99
N ARG A 231 -8.03 28.20 7.06
CA ARG A 231 -8.77 27.73 8.24
C ARG A 231 -8.58 26.22 8.44
N ARG A 232 -8.80 25.44 7.38
CA ARG A 232 -8.63 23.98 7.40
C ARG A 232 -7.22 23.57 7.82
N ILE A 233 -6.19 24.23 7.29
CA ILE A 233 -4.79 23.97 7.62
C ILE A 233 -4.48 24.42 9.05
N SER A 234 -5.02 25.55 9.49
CA SER A 234 -4.86 26.01 10.88
C SER A 234 -5.38 24.98 11.88
N ASP A 235 -6.56 24.42 11.63
CA ASP A 235 -7.14 23.38 12.49
C ASP A 235 -6.24 22.13 12.53
N GLN A 236 -5.66 21.72 11.40
CA GLN A 236 -4.71 20.61 11.34
C GLN A 236 -3.43 20.89 12.13
N VAL A 237 -2.86 22.09 12.02
CA VAL A 237 -1.66 22.48 12.77
C VAL A 237 -1.95 22.57 14.26
N TYR A 238 -3.10 23.12 14.67
CA TYR A 238 -3.51 23.11 16.08
C TYR A 238 -3.62 21.69 16.64
N ASN A 239 -4.26 20.78 15.91
CA ASN A 239 -4.37 19.37 16.31
C ASN A 239 -3.00 18.71 16.45
N ALA A 240 -2.08 18.96 15.52
CA ALA A 240 -0.72 18.42 15.59
C ALA A 240 0.05 18.96 16.82
N LYS A 241 -0.07 20.27 17.11
CA LYS A 241 0.58 20.88 18.28
C LYS A 241 -0.04 20.41 19.60
N LEU A 242 -1.36 20.23 19.65
CA LEU A 242 -2.05 19.67 20.81
C LEU A 242 -1.62 18.22 21.07
N LEU A 243 -1.54 17.40 20.02
CA LEU A 243 -1.04 16.03 20.12
C LEU A 243 0.38 15.98 20.67
N ALA A 244 1.29 16.82 20.14
CA ALA A 244 2.64 16.92 20.64
C ALA A 244 2.67 17.31 22.13
N HIS A 245 1.89 18.34 22.50
CA HIS A 245 1.77 18.77 23.89
C HIS A 245 1.24 17.67 24.81
N TYR A 246 0.25 16.89 24.37
CA TYR A 246 -0.27 15.76 25.14
C TYR A 246 0.74 14.64 25.33
N LYS A 247 1.51 14.31 24.29
CA LYS A 247 2.59 13.31 24.38
C LYS A 247 3.69 13.73 25.36
N GLU A 248 3.98 15.03 25.44
CA GLU A 248 4.96 15.58 26.38
C GLU A 248 4.42 15.70 27.81
N SER A 249 3.14 16.04 27.95
CA SER A 249 2.52 16.34 29.25
C SER A 249 2.00 15.09 29.98
N PHE A 250 1.70 14.02 29.24
CA PHE A 250 1.27 12.75 29.81
C PHE A 250 2.40 11.74 29.90
N LYS A 251 2.29 10.83 30.86
CA LYS A 251 3.13 9.63 30.87
C LYS A 251 2.65 8.69 29.75
N VAL A 252 3.38 8.66 28.64
CA VAL A 252 3.11 7.75 27.52
C VAL A 252 3.78 6.40 27.81
N GLU A 253 3.01 5.31 27.75
CA GLU A 253 3.51 3.95 27.86
C GLU A 253 3.52 3.29 26.48
N GLU A 254 4.71 3.02 25.94
CA GLU A 254 4.87 2.34 24.67
C GLU A 254 4.65 0.83 24.85
N LYS A 255 3.85 0.25 23.96
CA LYS A 255 3.54 -1.19 23.99
C LYS A 255 3.75 -1.78 22.61
N GLU A 256 4.72 -2.68 22.49
CA GLU A 256 4.90 -3.48 21.28
C GLU A 256 3.71 -4.45 21.11
N VAL A 257 3.18 -4.49 19.89
CA VAL A 257 2.04 -5.34 19.50
C VAL A 257 2.31 -5.97 18.14
N THR A 258 1.68 -7.11 17.86
CA THR A 258 1.68 -7.69 16.52
C THR A 258 0.83 -6.84 15.58
N TYR A 259 1.02 -7.00 14.27
CA TYR A 259 0.18 -6.33 13.28
C TYR A 259 -1.31 -6.63 13.48
N ASP A 260 -1.66 -7.91 13.68
CA ASP A 260 -3.06 -8.32 13.88
C ASP A 260 -3.67 -7.69 15.13
N ASP A 261 -2.88 -7.59 16.21
CA ASP A 261 -3.34 -6.95 17.45
C ASP A 261 -3.43 -5.43 17.31
N PHE A 262 -2.51 -4.81 16.55
CA PHE A 262 -2.58 -3.38 16.22
C PHE A 262 -3.87 -3.06 15.48
N ILE A 263 -4.18 -3.81 14.42
CA ILE A 263 -5.42 -3.63 13.65
C ILE A 263 -6.64 -3.75 14.54
N LYS A 264 -6.71 -4.77 15.43
CA LYS A 264 -7.82 -4.88 16.38
C LYS A 264 -7.92 -3.66 17.30
N LEU A 265 -6.81 -3.19 17.85
CA LEU A 265 -6.81 -2.03 18.76
C LEU A 265 -7.30 -0.76 18.08
N VAL A 266 -6.86 -0.47 16.85
CA VAL A 266 -7.23 0.75 16.14
C VAL A 266 -8.62 0.67 15.48
N THR A 267 -9.20 -0.53 15.34
CA THR A 267 -10.54 -0.73 14.76
C THR A 267 -11.64 -1.01 15.79
N GLU A 268 -11.35 -1.70 16.90
CA GLU A 268 -12.33 -1.94 17.99
C GLU A 268 -12.49 -0.74 18.94
N LYS A 269 -11.55 0.23 18.88
CA LYS A 269 -11.62 1.48 19.65
C LYS A 269 -11.86 2.73 18.80
N ALA A 270 -11.95 2.61 17.47
CA ALA A 270 -12.53 3.63 16.61
C ALA A 270 -14.06 3.59 16.68
#